data_AF-T0ZB66-F1
#
_entry.id   AF-T0ZB66-F1
#
_cell.length_a   1.000
_cell.length_b   1.000
_cell.length_c   1.000
_cell.angle_alpha   90.00
_cell.angle_beta   90.00
_cell.angle_gamma   90.00
#
_symmetry.space_group_name_H-M   'P 1'
#
loop_
_entity.id
_entity.type
_entity.pdbx_description
1 polymer ?
#
loop_
_entity_poly.entity_id
_entity_poly.type
_entity_poly.pdbx_seq_one_letter_code
_entity_poly.pdbx_strand_id
1 'polypeptide(L)'
;MSATGGTEPRSEPPGDRIPALLQRFAPTAPPTNLAGAAVLIVLREGVRDIETLLIERAIRSNDRASGQIALPGGHVQEGDRSLAETALRECAEEVGLRPGDLR
;
A
#
# COMPACT_ATOMS: atom_id res chain seq x y z
N MET A 1 -48.70 17.58 -6.89
CA MET A 1 -47.42 17.94 -7.51
C MET A 1 -46.43 16.85 -7.11
N SER A 2 -46.17 15.87 -7.99
CA SER A 2 -45.30 14.73 -7.67
C SER A 2 -43.84 15.14 -7.74
N ALA A 3 -43.09 14.86 -6.68
CA ALA A 3 -41.65 14.93 -6.67
C ALA A 3 -41.10 13.68 -7.36
N THR A 4 -40.57 13.85 -8.58
CA THR A 4 -39.80 12.83 -9.28
C THR A 4 -38.45 12.70 -8.58
N GLY A 5 -38.34 11.73 -7.66
CA GLY A 5 -37.07 11.33 -7.08
C GLY A 5 -36.20 10.69 -8.16
N GLY A 6 -35.32 11.49 -8.77
CA GLY A 6 -34.25 10.97 -9.61
C GLY A 6 -33.32 10.14 -8.74
N THR A 7 -33.43 8.82 -8.81
CA THR A 7 -32.36 7.92 -8.38
C THR A 7 -31.16 8.20 -9.26
N GLU A 8 -30.19 8.95 -8.73
CA GLU A 8 -28.85 8.94 -9.32
C GLU A 8 -28.37 7.48 -9.44
N PRO A 9 -27.73 7.09 -10.56
CA PRO A 9 -27.21 5.75 -10.70
C PRO A 9 -26.20 5.53 -9.57
N ARG A 10 -26.53 4.60 -8.67
CA ARG A 10 -25.64 4.19 -7.57
C ARG A 10 -24.34 3.75 -8.24
N SER A 11 -23.26 4.48 -7.98
CA SER A 11 -21.94 4.10 -8.48
C SER A 11 -21.65 2.66 -8.08
N GLU A 12 -21.07 1.91 -9.00
CA GLU A 12 -20.71 0.51 -8.80
C GLU A 12 -19.92 0.37 -7.48
N PRO A 13 -20.27 -0.58 -6.59
CA PRO A 13 -19.57 -0.78 -5.34
C PRO A 13 -18.05 -0.88 -5.59
N PRO A 14 -17.20 -0.24 -4.77
CA PRO A 14 -15.76 -0.26 -4.99
C PRO A 14 -15.16 -1.67 -5.13
N GLY A 15 -15.73 -2.67 -4.43
CA GLY A 15 -15.30 -4.07 -4.51
C GLY A 15 -15.52 -4.71 -5.89
N ASP A 16 -16.62 -4.38 -6.57
CA ASP A 16 -16.97 -4.93 -7.88
C ASP A 16 -16.00 -4.45 -8.97
N ARG A 17 -15.29 -3.34 -8.72
CA ARG A 17 -14.27 -2.79 -9.62
C ARG A 17 -12.91 -3.47 -9.49
N ILE A 18 -12.65 -4.23 -8.41
CA ILE A 18 -11.34 -4.85 -8.14
C ILE A 18 -10.93 -5.80 -9.29
N PRO A 19 -11.77 -6.73 -9.78
CA PRO A 19 -11.37 -7.61 -10.88
C PRO A 19 -10.95 -6.84 -12.15
N ALA A 20 -11.69 -5.78 -12.49
CA ALA A 20 -11.38 -4.93 -13.64
C ALA A 20 -10.07 -4.16 -13.46
N LEU A 21 -9.80 -3.67 -12.25
CA LEU A 21 -8.54 -3.00 -11.91
C LEU A 21 -7.35 -3.97 -11.95
N LEU A 22 -7.51 -5.19 -11.44
CA LEU A 22 -6.47 -6.23 -11.50
C LEU A 22 -6.16 -6.65 -12.94
N GLN A 23 -7.17 -6.71 -13.83
CA GLN A 23 -6.92 -6.92 -15.26
C GLN A 23 -6.16 -5.74 -15.88
N ARG A 24 -6.54 -4.51 -15.55
CA ARG A 24 -5.89 -3.30 -16.09
C ARG A 24 -4.42 -3.19 -15.66
N PHE A 25 -4.13 -3.58 -14.42
CA PHE A 25 -2.79 -3.57 -13.83
C PHE A 25 -2.22 -4.98 -13.70
N ALA A 26 -2.55 -5.87 -14.64
CA ALA A 26 -2.07 -7.24 -14.63
C ALA A 26 -0.54 -7.26 -14.43
N PRO A 27 -0.01 -8.16 -13.58
CA PRO A 27 1.41 -8.17 -13.26
C PRO A 27 2.24 -8.27 -14.53
N THR A 28 2.91 -7.18 -14.90
CA THR A 28 3.98 -7.23 -15.88
C THR A 28 5.25 -7.69 -15.17
N ALA A 29 6.15 -8.34 -15.92
CA ALA A 29 7.46 -8.66 -15.39
C ALA A 29 8.10 -7.38 -14.83
N PRO A 30 8.71 -7.42 -13.64
CA PRO A 30 9.31 -6.23 -13.03
C PRO A 30 10.37 -5.65 -13.98
N PRO A 31 10.49 -4.32 -14.10
CA PRO A 31 11.48 -3.70 -14.97
C PRO A 31 12.90 -4.13 -14.58
N THR A 32 13.66 -4.66 -15.53
CA THR A 32 15.06 -5.06 -15.36
C THR A 32 15.97 -3.82 -15.43
N ASN A 33 15.99 -2.99 -14.38
CA ASN A 33 17.03 -1.98 -14.04
C ASN A 33 16.59 -0.92 -13.01
N LEU A 34 15.50 -1.14 -12.26
CA LEU A 34 15.14 -0.22 -11.20
C LEU A 34 15.88 -0.57 -9.91
N ALA A 35 16.33 0.45 -9.18
CA ALA A 35 16.65 0.30 -7.76
C ALA A 35 15.39 -0.28 -7.10
N GLY A 36 15.48 -1.54 -6.67
CA GLY A 36 14.33 -2.25 -6.13
C GLY A 36 13.77 -1.52 -4.93
N ALA A 37 12.45 -1.54 -4.77
CA ALA A 37 11.78 -1.09 -3.56
C ALA A 37 10.82 -2.18 -3.12
N ALA A 38 10.61 -2.29 -1.82
CA ALA A 38 9.66 -3.23 -1.25
C ALA A 38 8.82 -2.50 -0.20
N VAL A 39 7.53 -2.83 -0.18
CA VAL A 39 6.56 -2.32 0.79
C VAL A 39 5.90 -3.47 1.53
N LEU A 40 5.51 -3.23 2.78
CA LEU A 40 4.77 -4.18 3.59
C LEU A 40 3.30 -3.75 3.69
N ILE A 41 2.38 -4.62 3.28
CA ILE A 41 0.94 -4.44 3.52
C ILE A 41 0.57 -5.28 4.74
N VAL A 42 0.37 -4.62 5.87
CA VAL A 42 -0.08 -5.25 7.11
C VAL A 42 -1.60 -5.19 7.14
N LEU A 43 -2.26 -6.34 7.06
CA LEU A 43 -3.70 -6.45 7.15
C LEU A 43 -4.11 -6.91 8.55
N ARG A 44 -5.16 -6.31 9.11
CA ARG A 44 -5.77 -6.77 10.36
C ARG A 44 -7.28 -6.66 10.29
N GLU A 45 -7.96 -7.46 11.09
CA GLU A 45 -9.39 -7.24 11.35
C GLU A 45 -9.57 -5.95 12.17
N GLY A 46 -10.33 -5.03 11.60
CA GLY A 46 -10.71 -3.75 12.21
C GLY A 46 -12.09 -3.77 12.83
N VAL A 47 -12.57 -2.59 13.24
CA VAL A 47 -13.90 -2.45 13.89
C VAL A 47 -15.05 -2.66 12.89
N ARG A 48 -14.81 -2.34 11.61
CA ARG A 48 -15.84 -2.42 10.55
C ARG A 48 -15.47 -3.37 9.41
N ASP A 49 -14.19 -3.47 9.10
CA ASP A 49 -13.67 -4.29 7.99
C ASP A 49 -12.15 -4.48 8.18
N ILE A 50 -11.47 -5.08 7.20
CA ILE A 50 -10.02 -5.16 7.12
C ILE A 50 -9.40 -3.76 7.11
N GLU A 51 -8.44 -3.54 8.01
CA GLU A 51 -7.66 -2.32 8.11
C GLU A 51 -6.21 -2.60 7.67
N THR A 52 -5.55 -1.55 7.15
CA THR A 52 -4.12 -1.60 6.82
C THR A 52 -3.35 -0.50 7.55
N LEU A 53 -2.08 -0.76 7.81
CA LEU A 53 -1.15 0.25 8.29
C LEU A 53 -0.74 1.20 7.15
N LEU A 54 -0.78 2.49 7.43
CA LEU A 54 -0.21 3.55 6.60
C LEU A 54 0.69 4.43 7.47
N ILE A 55 1.69 5.04 6.84
CA ILE A 55 2.63 5.96 7.48
C ILE A 55 2.59 7.31 6.78
N GLU A 56 2.99 8.35 7.51
CA GLU A 56 3.40 9.61 6.90
C GLU A 56 4.92 9.56 6.71
N ARG A 57 5.38 9.67 5.45
CA ARG A 57 6.81 9.57 5.13
C ARG A 57 7.60 10.72 5.76
N ALA A 58 8.76 10.41 6.33
CA ALA A 58 9.67 11.42 6.86
C ALA A 58 10.04 12.47 5.81
N ILE A 59 10.13 13.74 6.21
CA ILE A 59 10.50 14.83 5.31
C ILE A 59 12.00 14.80 5.03
N ARG A 60 12.38 14.63 3.76
CA ARG A 60 13.76 14.68 3.28
C ARG A 60 13.86 15.70 2.14
N SER A 61 14.89 16.55 2.19
CA SER A 61 15.07 17.68 1.26
C SER A 61 15.09 17.28 -0.23
N ASN A 62 15.47 16.03 -0.54
CA ASN A 62 15.56 15.51 -1.90
C ASN A 62 14.54 14.39 -2.22
N ASP A 63 13.51 14.20 -1.39
CA ASP A 63 12.46 13.20 -1.63
C ASP A 63 11.12 13.86 -1.96
N ARG A 64 10.63 13.64 -3.19
CA ARG A 64 9.34 14.18 -3.67
C ARG A 64 8.13 13.59 -2.95
N ALA A 65 8.28 12.43 -2.33
CA ALA A 65 7.23 11.77 -1.57
C ALA A 65 7.26 12.12 -0.07
N SER A 66 8.13 13.04 0.35
CA SER A 66 8.19 13.55 1.73
C SER A 66 6.82 14.02 2.22
N GLY A 67 6.42 13.59 3.42
CA GLY A 67 5.14 13.97 4.04
C GLY A 67 3.90 13.35 3.41
N GLN A 68 4.05 12.47 2.41
CA GLN A 68 2.90 11.77 1.82
C GLN A 68 2.51 10.55 2.65
N ILE A 69 1.22 10.21 2.60
CA ILE A 69 0.71 8.95 3.14
C ILE A 69 1.16 7.79 2.24
N ALA A 70 1.78 6.78 2.83
CA ALA A 70 2.34 5.63 2.12
C ALA A 70 2.16 4.33 2.90
N LEU A 71 2.39 3.21 2.22
CA LEU A 71 2.68 1.95 2.89
C LEU A 71 4.11 1.99 3.48
N PRO A 72 4.36 1.32 4.62
CA PRO A 72 5.72 1.15 5.14
C PRO A 72 6.62 0.47 4.10
N GLY A 73 7.83 0.96 3.94
CA GLY A 73 8.77 0.42 2.97
C GLY A 73 9.74 1.42 2.36
N GLY A 74 10.65 0.90 1.55
CA GLY A 74 11.77 1.69 1.05
C GLY A 74 12.59 0.94 0.02
N HIS A 75 13.78 1.49 -0.25
CA HIS A 75 14.70 0.94 -1.23
C HIS A 75 15.44 -0.27 -0.68
N VAL A 76 15.72 -1.22 -1.57
CA VAL A 76 16.62 -2.34 -1.30
C VAL A 76 18.01 -1.79 -0.97
N GLN A 77 18.60 -2.27 0.13
CA GLN A 77 19.94 -1.91 0.56
C GLN A 77 20.93 -3.06 0.30
N GLU A 78 22.22 -2.72 0.25
CA GLU A 78 23.29 -3.72 0.18
C GLU A 78 23.25 -4.59 1.44
N GLY A 79 22.98 -5.89 1.28
CA GLY A 79 22.83 -6.85 2.37
C GLY A 79 21.42 -7.39 2.57
N ASP A 80 20.39 -6.77 2.00
CA ASP A 80 19.05 -7.34 1.97
C ASP A 80 19.05 -8.61 1.08
N ARG A 81 18.72 -9.78 1.64
CA ARG A 81 18.75 -11.06 0.91
C ARG A 81 17.48 -11.31 0.11
N SER A 82 16.43 -10.52 0.34
CA SER A 82 15.15 -10.61 -0.36
C SER A 82 14.35 -9.32 -0.24
N LEU A 83 13.36 -9.13 -1.13
CA LEU A 83 12.41 -8.00 -1.02
C LEU A 83 11.60 -8.05 0.29
N ALA A 84 11.32 -9.24 0.81
CA ALA A 84 10.65 -9.39 2.09
C ALA A 84 11.51 -8.87 3.24
N GLU A 85 12.82 -9.13 3.21
CA GLU A 85 13.77 -8.61 4.19
C GLU A 85 13.86 -7.09 4.12
N THR A 86 13.93 -6.51 2.92
CA THR A 86 13.85 -5.05 2.72
C THR A 86 12.59 -4.45 3.35
N ALA A 87 11.40 -5.00 3.04
CA ALA A 87 10.15 -4.47 3.55
C ALA A 87 10.04 -4.59 5.09
N LEU A 88 10.50 -5.69 5.66
CA LEU A 88 10.51 -5.91 7.12
C LEU A 88 11.48 -4.98 7.84
N ARG A 89 12.69 -4.78 7.28
CA ARG A 89 13.70 -3.85 7.81
C ARG A 89 13.16 -2.42 7.82
N GLU A 90 12.66 -1.95 6.69
CA GLU A 90 12.09 -0.59 6.56
C GLU A 90 10.90 -0.40 7.51
N CYS A 91 9.99 -1.38 7.60
CA CYS A 91 8.87 -1.33 8.54
C CYS A 91 9.35 -1.22 10.01
N ALA A 92 10.40 -1.96 10.38
CA ALA A 92 10.98 -1.86 11.72
C ALA A 92 11.61 -0.49 11.98
N GLU A 93 12.27 0.12 10.99
CA GLU A 93 12.87 1.45 11.09
C GLU A 93 11.82 2.57 11.19
N GLU A 94 10.73 2.48 10.42
CA GLU A 94 9.71 3.53 10.32
C GLU A 94 8.68 3.48 11.44
N VAL A 95 8.25 2.29 11.86
CA VAL A 95 7.16 2.12 12.84
C VAL A 95 7.49 1.19 14.01
N GLY A 96 8.67 0.57 14.03
CA GLY A 96 9.10 -0.31 15.13
C GLY A 96 8.48 -1.72 15.12
N LEU A 97 7.71 -2.07 14.09
CA LEU A 97 7.12 -3.41 13.96
C LEU A 97 8.17 -4.42 13.52
N ARG A 98 8.25 -5.55 14.22
CA ARG A 98 9.19 -6.63 13.97
C ARG A 98 8.46 -7.87 13.46
N PRO A 99 9.16 -8.83 12.83
CA PRO A 99 8.54 -10.06 12.34
C PRO A 99 7.73 -10.82 13.40
N GLY A 100 8.14 -10.79 14.68
CA GLY A 100 7.41 -11.43 15.78
C GLY A 100 6.10 -10.75 16.17
N ASP A 101 5.85 -9.53 15.70
CA ASP A 101 4.60 -8.79 15.92
C ASP A 101 3.54 -9.13 14.86
N LEU A 102 3.97 -9.70 13.72
CA LEU A 102 3.11 -10.12 12.63
C LEU A 102 2.66 -11.57 12.86
N ARG A 103 1.35 -11.84 12.76
CA ARG A 103 0.74 -13.16 13.01
C ARG A 103 -0.12 -13.59 11.83
#